data_AF-A0A1S8MQJ1-F1
#
_entry.id   AF-A0A1S8MQJ1-F1
#
_cell.length_a   1.000
_cell.length_b   1.000
_cell.length_c   1.000
_cell.angle_alpha   90.00
_cell.angle_beta   90.00
_cell.angle_gamma   90.00
#
_symmetry.space_group_name_H-M   'P 1'
#
loop_
_entity.id
_entity.type
_entity.pdbx_description
1 polymer ?
#
loop_
_entity_poly.entity_id
_entity_poly.type
_entity_poly.pdbx_seq_one_letter_code
_entity_poly.pdbx_strand_id
1 'polypeptide(L)'
;MTQKSTMLKNIKKERIKISNLNEFKDALKREGYNIIEFDEEKFKENITRIFDVDNVVAERLHICIKDADVTYRADDVRDFIDYIKKIISFENEHNKLCKKISDIKRLNIDRVEYEREQKVKDNVEHIVNVIEEIKSNISTIINKEEKSILEVLEKELDNEYIYAKDIELLKKIVINRNEGIKEKYDHKTKIKTLSIQMPKQINYQYIKAKKGTVEYHQYLSKNIPRIQRLIKNLNKYINVDEDEKTTFKINQSKTLQDSINIAVAIYDNKEFKAISGSNDIKNYYKAPSKEKAVFKSNKVNKLGELGIGYDRVNDSEKKIFEEIHRQIEEKALKNEGNLILYSKWEPCPSCYFVISQFSKVHPNIKIQVKYSKKYGE
;
A
#
# COMPACT_ATOMS: atom_id res chain seq x y z
N MET A 1 52.28 1.54 -13.27
CA MET A 1 51.07 1.09 -14.01
C MET A 1 49.94 0.97 -13.01
N THR A 2 49.11 1.99 -12.95
CA THR A 2 48.18 2.23 -11.83
C THR A 2 46.78 1.77 -12.23
N GLN A 3 46.21 0.87 -11.44
CA GLN A 3 44.83 0.41 -11.54
C GLN A 3 43.87 1.61 -11.46
N LYS A 4 43.17 1.91 -12.55
CA LYS A 4 42.02 2.82 -12.53
C LYS A 4 40.84 2.07 -11.93
N SER A 5 40.59 2.36 -10.65
CA SER A 5 39.31 2.15 -9.99
C SER A 5 38.23 2.88 -10.81
N THR A 6 37.34 2.11 -11.43
CA THR A 6 36.15 2.65 -12.08
C THR A 6 35.10 2.84 -10.99
N MET A 7 35.20 3.96 -10.27
CA MET A 7 34.03 4.54 -9.62
C MET A 7 33.01 4.88 -10.70
N LEU A 8 32.08 3.96 -10.96
CA LEU A 8 30.82 4.22 -11.66
C LEU A 8 30.04 5.24 -10.82
N LYS A 9 30.32 6.53 -11.05
CA LYS A 9 29.44 7.61 -10.62
C LYS A 9 28.05 7.31 -11.17
N ASN A 10 27.05 7.27 -10.28
CA ASN A 10 25.63 7.34 -10.64
C ASN A 10 25.37 8.62 -11.43
N ILE A 11 25.63 8.61 -12.74
CA ILE A 11 25.13 9.64 -13.64
C ILE A 11 23.64 9.37 -13.74
N LYS A 12 22.82 10.26 -13.15
CA LYS A 12 21.37 10.27 -13.41
C LYS A 12 21.23 10.30 -14.94
N LYS A 13 20.72 9.22 -15.55
CA LYS A 13 20.40 9.22 -16.98
C LYS A 13 19.51 10.43 -17.24
N GLU A 14 19.89 11.25 -18.21
CA GLU A 14 19.06 12.35 -18.65
C GLU A 14 17.78 11.76 -19.26
N ARG A 15 16.63 12.20 -18.75
CA ARG A 15 15.33 11.71 -19.20
C ARG A 15 15.08 12.12 -20.64
N ILE A 16 14.46 11.22 -21.41
CA ILE A 16 13.97 11.55 -22.75
C ILE A 16 12.78 12.51 -22.64
N LYS A 17 12.67 13.40 -23.62
CA LYS A 17 11.58 14.37 -23.76
C LYS A 17 10.96 14.14 -25.12
N ILE A 18 9.67 13.84 -25.15
CA ILE A 18 8.94 13.52 -26.36
C ILE A 18 7.70 14.40 -26.41
N SER A 19 7.65 15.31 -27.36
CA SER A 19 6.51 16.17 -27.69
C SER A 19 6.00 15.97 -29.11
N ASN A 20 6.80 15.32 -29.96
CA ASN A 20 6.47 15.09 -31.35
C ASN A 20 7.07 13.79 -31.89
N LEU A 21 6.64 13.40 -33.10
CA LEU A 21 7.12 12.19 -33.78
C LEU A 21 8.63 12.19 -34.03
N ASN A 22 9.23 13.33 -34.36
CA ASN A 22 10.67 13.41 -34.64
C ASN A 22 11.49 13.15 -33.38
N GLU A 23 11.11 13.76 -32.25
CA GLU A 23 11.75 13.50 -30.95
C GLU A 23 11.62 12.04 -30.52
N PHE A 24 10.46 11.42 -30.79
CA PHE A 24 10.29 10.00 -30.52
C PHE A 24 11.19 9.11 -31.40
N LYS A 25 11.31 9.43 -32.70
CA LYS A 25 12.22 8.74 -33.63
C LYS A 25 13.68 8.89 -33.20
N ASP A 26 14.08 10.07 -32.76
CA ASP A 26 15.44 10.31 -32.27
C ASP A 26 15.73 9.52 -30.99
N ALA A 27 14.75 9.41 -30.08
CA ALA A 27 14.86 8.56 -28.89
C ALA A 27 14.98 7.07 -29.27
N LEU A 28 14.14 6.58 -30.18
CA LEU A 28 14.19 5.22 -30.71
C LEU A 28 15.58 4.91 -31.30
N LYS A 29 16.09 5.78 -32.17
CA LYS A 29 17.41 5.62 -32.79
C LYS A 29 18.55 5.63 -31.77
N ARG A 30 18.49 6.53 -30.78
CA ARG A 30 19.49 6.62 -29.70
C ARG A 30 19.57 5.34 -28.86
N GLU A 31 18.43 4.68 -28.67
CA GLU A 31 18.34 3.42 -27.93
C GLU A 31 18.54 2.17 -28.81
N GLY A 32 18.83 2.34 -30.10
CA GLY A 32 19.16 1.25 -31.03
C GLY A 32 17.95 0.58 -31.69
N TYR A 33 16.76 1.19 -31.65
CA TYR A 33 15.59 0.68 -32.36
C TYR A 33 15.61 1.11 -33.84
N ASN A 34 15.51 0.13 -34.75
CA ASN A 34 15.49 0.36 -36.19
C ASN A 34 14.05 0.60 -36.69
N ILE A 35 13.49 1.77 -36.41
CA ILE A 35 12.19 2.20 -36.96
C ILE A 35 12.44 3.39 -37.89
N ILE A 36 12.49 3.13 -39.20
CA ILE A 36 12.89 4.10 -40.23
C ILE A 36 11.67 4.64 -41.01
N GLU A 37 10.49 4.03 -40.84
CA GLU A 37 9.36 4.25 -41.74
C GLU A 37 8.59 5.57 -41.50
N PHE A 38 8.08 6.12 -42.61
CA PHE A 38 7.34 7.39 -42.70
C PHE A 38 5.83 7.21 -42.83
N ASP A 39 5.38 5.97 -43.04
CA ASP A 39 3.96 5.61 -43.11
C ASP A 39 3.39 5.38 -41.72
N GLU A 40 2.22 5.98 -41.44
CA GLU A 40 1.58 5.95 -40.13
C GLU A 40 1.18 4.53 -39.70
N GLU A 41 0.66 3.72 -40.63
CA GLU A 41 0.22 2.36 -40.34
C GLU A 41 1.41 1.43 -40.10
N LYS A 42 2.44 1.50 -40.96
CA LYS A 42 3.69 0.74 -40.75
C LYS A 42 4.41 1.13 -39.45
N PHE A 43 4.35 2.42 -39.07
CA PHE A 43 4.88 2.87 -37.79
C PHE A 43 4.15 2.19 -36.63
N LYS A 44 2.81 2.19 -36.62
CA LYS A 44 2.02 1.53 -35.57
C LYS A 44 2.31 0.03 -35.51
N GLU A 45 2.34 -0.66 -36.66
CA GLU A 45 2.66 -2.10 -36.76
C GLU A 45 4.04 -2.42 -36.17
N ASN A 46 5.05 -1.60 -36.46
CA ASN A 46 6.38 -1.78 -35.88
C ASN A 46 6.40 -1.57 -34.37
N ILE A 47 5.67 -0.57 -33.85
CA ILE A 47 5.58 -0.34 -32.40
C ILE A 47 4.91 -1.53 -31.71
N THR A 48 3.77 -2.00 -32.23
CA THR A 48 3.06 -3.21 -31.75
C THR A 48 4.03 -4.40 -31.70
N ARG A 49 4.78 -4.65 -32.78
CA ARG A 49 5.70 -5.80 -32.89
C ARG A 49 6.94 -5.68 -32.01
N ILE A 50 7.60 -4.53 -31.98
CA ILE A 50 8.89 -4.35 -31.27
C ILE A 50 8.69 -4.33 -29.76
N PHE A 51 7.59 -3.72 -29.29
CA PHE A 51 7.34 -3.52 -27.86
C PHE A 51 6.30 -4.46 -27.28
N ASP A 52 5.78 -5.39 -28.08
CA ASP A 52 4.75 -6.36 -27.69
C ASP A 52 3.57 -5.64 -26.99
N VAL A 53 2.95 -4.73 -27.74
CA VAL A 53 1.83 -3.91 -27.27
C VAL A 53 0.63 -4.06 -28.19
N ASP A 54 -0.58 -3.83 -27.69
CA ASP A 54 -1.77 -3.83 -28.53
C ASP A 54 -1.85 -2.58 -29.42
N ASN A 55 -2.71 -2.66 -30.44
CA ASN A 55 -2.93 -1.55 -31.38
C ASN A 55 -3.50 -0.30 -30.70
N VAL A 56 -4.25 -0.45 -29.60
CA VAL A 56 -4.83 0.68 -28.86
C VAL A 56 -3.71 1.52 -28.22
N VAL A 57 -2.65 0.88 -27.73
CA VAL A 57 -1.46 1.55 -27.21
C VAL A 57 -0.70 2.26 -28.33
N ALA A 58 -0.51 1.61 -29.49
CA ALA A 58 0.17 2.20 -30.63
C ALA A 58 -0.58 3.44 -31.17
N GLU A 59 -1.90 3.35 -31.31
CA GLU A 59 -2.77 4.47 -31.68
C GLU A 59 -2.71 5.61 -30.68
N ARG A 60 -2.83 5.31 -29.38
CA ARG A 60 -2.78 6.34 -28.34
C ARG A 60 -1.41 7.01 -28.29
N LEU A 61 -0.33 6.26 -28.42
CA LEU A 61 1.02 6.79 -28.48
C LEU A 61 1.12 7.78 -29.64
N HIS A 62 0.65 7.37 -30.81
CA HIS A 62 0.67 8.18 -32.01
C HIS A 62 -0.16 9.48 -31.87
N ILE A 63 -1.32 9.44 -31.22
CA ILE A 63 -2.10 10.64 -30.86
C ILE A 63 -1.30 11.54 -29.91
N CYS A 64 -0.70 10.96 -28.86
CA CYS A 64 0.06 11.71 -27.85
C CYS A 64 1.28 12.42 -28.42
N ILE A 65 1.94 11.87 -29.43
CA ILE A 65 3.09 12.50 -30.10
C ILE A 65 2.67 13.40 -31.28
N LYS A 66 1.39 13.52 -31.62
CA LYS A 66 0.87 14.56 -32.52
C LYS A 66 0.34 15.77 -31.75
N ASP A 67 0.11 15.64 -30.45
CA ASP A 67 -0.32 16.70 -29.54
C ASP A 67 0.87 17.57 -29.11
N ALA A 68 1.06 18.69 -29.80
CA ALA A 68 2.18 19.60 -29.56
C ALA A 68 2.13 20.30 -28.19
N ASP A 69 1.00 20.25 -27.47
CA ASP A 69 0.82 20.96 -26.20
C ASP A 69 1.40 20.19 -25.00
N VAL A 70 1.79 18.93 -25.19
CA VAL A 70 2.26 18.06 -24.10
C VAL A 70 3.64 17.48 -24.41
N THR A 71 4.61 17.83 -23.56
CA THR A 71 5.91 17.15 -23.54
C THR A 71 5.92 16.03 -22.50
N TYR A 72 6.07 14.80 -22.96
CA TYR A 72 6.22 13.61 -22.11
C TYR A 72 7.67 13.42 -21.68
N ARG A 73 7.88 13.20 -20.38
CA ARG A 73 9.19 12.92 -19.78
C ARG A 73 9.22 11.49 -19.28
N ALA A 74 10.16 10.70 -19.78
CA ALA A 74 10.33 9.29 -19.44
C ALA A 74 11.81 8.96 -19.26
N ASP A 75 12.11 7.86 -18.58
CA ASP A 75 13.50 7.44 -18.36
C ASP A 75 14.12 6.82 -19.65
N ASP A 76 13.31 6.14 -20.47
CA ASP A 76 13.67 5.57 -21.78
C ASP A 76 12.41 5.34 -22.65
N VAL A 77 12.57 4.82 -23.87
CA VAL A 77 11.44 4.56 -24.79
C VAL A 77 10.45 3.55 -24.22
N ARG A 78 10.91 2.53 -23.48
CA ARG A 78 10.02 1.53 -22.88
C ARG A 78 9.20 2.14 -21.75
N ASP A 79 9.81 2.98 -20.93
CA ASP A 79 9.14 3.75 -19.88
C ASP A 79 8.09 4.70 -20.48
N PHE A 80 8.38 5.34 -21.62
CA PHE A 80 7.38 6.15 -22.32
C PHE A 80 6.19 5.32 -22.82
N ILE A 81 6.43 4.13 -23.38
CA ILE A 81 5.35 3.23 -23.83
C ILE A 81 4.53 2.73 -22.64
N ASP A 82 5.17 2.38 -21.53
CA ASP A 82 4.48 2.05 -20.27
C ASP A 82 3.65 3.23 -19.75
N TYR A 83 4.15 4.47 -19.87
CA TYR A 83 3.40 5.67 -19.54
C TYR A 83 2.12 5.79 -20.37
N ILE A 84 2.19 5.55 -21.69
CA ILE A 84 1.00 5.51 -22.55
C ILE A 84 0.04 4.41 -22.11
N LYS A 85 0.52 3.18 -21.86
CA LYS A 85 -0.30 2.06 -21.33
C LYS A 85 -1.04 2.47 -20.06
N LYS A 86 -0.37 3.14 -19.13
CA LYS A 86 -0.94 3.60 -17.86
C LYS A 86 -1.98 4.70 -18.04
N ILE A 87 -1.82 5.60 -19.02
CA ILE A 87 -2.85 6.61 -19.34
C ILE A 87 -4.14 5.90 -19.75
N ILE A 88 -4.06 4.98 -20.71
CA ILE A 88 -5.21 4.22 -21.21
C ILE A 88 -5.87 3.42 -20.08
N SER A 89 -5.07 2.68 -19.31
CA SER A 89 -5.57 1.87 -18.20
C SER A 89 -6.27 2.74 -17.15
N PHE A 90 -5.67 3.87 -16.77
CA PHE A 90 -6.27 4.78 -15.79
C PHE A 90 -7.59 5.38 -16.29
N GLU A 91 -7.66 5.86 -17.53
CA GLU A 91 -8.90 6.40 -18.10
C GLU A 91 -10.01 5.34 -18.13
N ASN A 92 -9.69 4.11 -18.52
CA ASN A 92 -10.63 3.00 -18.55
C ASN A 92 -11.16 2.64 -17.15
N GLU A 93 -10.27 2.49 -16.18
CA GLU A 93 -10.67 2.18 -14.79
C GLU A 93 -11.41 3.36 -14.16
N HIS A 94 -10.99 4.60 -14.40
CA HIS A 94 -11.71 5.79 -13.93
C HIS A 94 -13.15 5.82 -14.46
N ASN A 95 -13.35 5.57 -15.75
CA ASN A 95 -14.68 5.54 -16.36
C ASN A 95 -15.55 4.41 -15.79
N LYS A 96 -14.98 3.23 -15.55
CA LYS A 96 -15.70 2.12 -14.88
C LYS A 96 -16.15 2.51 -13.47
N LEU A 97 -15.27 3.14 -12.69
CA LEU A 97 -15.61 3.60 -11.34
C LEU A 97 -16.71 4.67 -11.39
N CYS A 98 -16.61 5.64 -12.30
CA CYS A 98 -17.63 6.68 -12.46
C CYS A 98 -19.01 6.12 -12.78
N LYS A 99 -19.07 5.12 -13.70
CA LYS A 99 -20.32 4.40 -14.00
C LYS A 99 -20.87 3.66 -12.77
N LYS A 100 -20.00 3.10 -11.94
CA LYS A 100 -20.41 2.36 -10.74
C LYS A 100 -21.04 3.26 -9.66
N ILE A 101 -20.62 4.53 -9.60
CA ILE A 101 -21.07 5.50 -8.59
C ILE A 101 -22.04 6.54 -9.14
N SER A 102 -22.50 6.41 -10.39
CA SER A 102 -23.33 7.41 -11.07
C SER A 102 -24.70 7.63 -10.42
N ASP A 103 -25.24 6.58 -9.80
CA ASP A 103 -26.60 6.59 -9.26
C ASP A 103 -26.66 7.15 -7.83
N ILE A 104 -25.49 7.37 -7.22
CA ILE A 104 -25.36 7.96 -5.90
C ILE A 104 -25.63 9.46 -6.02
N LYS A 105 -26.62 9.99 -5.30
CA LYS A 105 -26.84 11.44 -5.23
C LYS A 105 -26.02 12.08 -4.12
N ARG A 106 -25.91 11.40 -2.98
CA ARG A 106 -25.16 11.87 -1.81
C ARG A 106 -24.33 10.74 -1.22
N LEU A 107 -23.08 11.04 -0.89
CA LEU A 107 -22.16 10.11 -0.26
C LEU A 107 -21.74 10.65 1.11
N ASN A 108 -22.04 9.89 2.15
CA ASN A 108 -21.60 10.12 3.52
C ASN A 108 -20.39 9.22 3.81
N ILE A 109 -19.31 9.80 4.32
CA ILE A 109 -18.12 9.05 4.71
C ILE A 109 -17.83 9.31 6.18
N ASP A 110 -17.93 8.24 6.97
CA ASP A 110 -17.70 8.28 8.41
C ASP A 110 -16.28 7.81 8.75
N ARG A 111 -15.64 8.52 9.66
CA ARG A 111 -14.31 8.19 10.18
C ARG A 111 -14.25 8.48 11.68
N VAL A 112 -13.77 7.52 12.44
CA VAL A 112 -13.42 7.74 13.86
C VAL A 112 -12.14 8.57 13.93
N GLU A 113 -12.20 9.70 14.64
CA GLU A 113 -11.08 10.60 14.89
C GLU A 113 -10.86 10.75 16.41
N TYR A 114 -9.70 10.33 16.90
CA TYR A 114 -9.34 10.50 18.30
C TYR A 114 -8.54 11.78 18.47
N GLU A 115 -8.86 12.56 19.50
CA GLU A 115 -8.02 13.67 19.95
C GLU A 115 -6.64 13.15 20.38
N ARG A 116 -5.59 13.88 19.99
CA ARG A 116 -4.21 13.57 20.38
C ARG A 116 -3.98 14.11 21.79
N GLU A 117 -4.37 13.34 22.80
CA GLU A 117 -3.99 13.64 24.18
C GLU A 117 -2.46 13.46 24.35
N GLN A 118 -1.80 14.43 24.98
CA GLN A 118 -0.42 14.29 25.40
C GLN A 118 -0.35 13.21 26.48
N LYS A 119 0.22 12.06 26.14
CA LYS A 119 0.37 10.95 27.08
C LYS A 119 1.69 11.06 27.82
N VAL A 120 1.63 10.83 29.12
CA VAL A 120 2.81 10.67 29.99
C VAL A 120 3.68 9.53 29.47
N LYS A 121 5.00 9.75 29.46
CA LYS A 121 5.99 8.75 29.05
C LYS A 121 6.13 7.69 30.14
N ASP A 122 5.95 6.42 29.78
CA ASP A 122 6.13 5.29 30.70
C ASP A 122 7.62 5.06 30.99
N ASN A 123 7.98 4.54 32.18
CA ASN A 123 9.36 4.13 32.49
C ASN A 123 9.68 2.77 31.83
N VAL A 124 10.63 2.77 30.90
CA VAL A 124 10.88 1.63 30.00
C VAL A 124 12.36 1.25 29.86
N GLU A 125 13.25 1.78 30.71
CA GLU A 125 14.71 1.61 30.58
C GLU A 125 15.13 0.12 30.63
N HIS A 126 14.57 -0.64 31.57
CA HIS A 126 14.80 -2.09 31.67
C HIS A 126 14.34 -2.88 30.42
N ILE A 127 13.37 -2.35 29.67
CA ILE A 127 12.83 -3.00 28.46
C ILE A 127 13.78 -2.77 27.28
N VAL A 128 14.39 -1.60 27.18
CA VAL A 128 15.30 -1.24 26.07
C VAL A 128 16.48 -2.21 26.01
N ASN A 129 17.13 -2.48 27.15
CA ASN A 129 18.27 -3.39 27.20
C ASN A 129 17.91 -4.82 26.73
N VAL A 130 16.75 -5.33 27.16
CA VAL A 130 16.25 -6.65 26.74
C VAL A 130 15.98 -6.70 25.24
N ILE A 131 15.47 -5.60 24.66
CA ILE A 131 15.18 -5.51 23.23
C ILE A 131 16.46 -5.50 22.40
N GLU A 132 17.47 -4.72 22.80
CA GLU A 132 18.73 -4.62 22.05
C GLU A 132 19.47 -5.97 22.01
N GLU A 133 19.51 -6.67 23.16
CA GLU A 133 20.09 -7.99 23.27
C GLU A 133 19.41 -8.99 22.32
N ILE A 134 18.08 -9.11 22.38
CA ILE A 134 17.39 -10.11 21.56
C ILE A 134 17.44 -9.76 20.07
N LYS A 135 17.26 -8.47 19.73
CA LYS A 135 17.18 -7.99 18.35
C LYS A 135 18.44 -8.34 17.57
N SER A 136 19.61 -8.13 18.16
CA SER A 136 20.91 -8.40 17.53
C SER A 136 21.10 -9.88 17.17
N ASN A 137 20.46 -10.77 17.92
CA ASN A 137 20.62 -12.22 17.79
C ASN A 137 19.63 -12.86 16.81
N ILE A 138 18.41 -12.33 16.71
CA ILE A 138 17.32 -13.01 15.97
C ILE A 138 16.98 -12.34 14.63
N SER A 139 17.40 -11.09 14.40
CA SER A 139 16.82 -10.25 13.36
C SER A 139 17.70 -10.15 12.11
N THR A 140 17.11 -10.39 10.95
CA THR A 140 17.80 -10.34 9.64
C THR A 140 16.90 -9.72 8.57
N ILE A 141 17.49 -9.27 7.46
CA ILE A 141 16.73 -8.76 6.31
C ILE A 141 16.33 -9.95 5.43
N ILE A 142 15.08 -9.99 4.96
CA ILE A 142 14.62 -11.03 4.03
C ILE A 142 15.37 -10.98 2.70
N ASN A 143 15.58 -12.15 2.10
CA ASN A 143 16.05 -12.24 0.72
C ASN A 143 14.89 -12.08 -0.29
N LYS A 144 15.21 -12.10 -1.59
CA LYS A 144 14.23 -11.88 -2.67
C LYS A 144 13.16 -12.97 -2.76
N GLU A 145 13.51 -14.23 -2.48
CA GLU A 145 12.58 -15.37 -2.51
C GLU A 145 11.65 -15.33 -1.29
N GLU A 146 12.18 -15.06 -0.10
CA GLU A 146 11.39 -14.91 1.13
C GLU A 146 10.41 -13.74 1.04
N LYS A 147 10.77 -12.68 0.33
CA LYS A 147 9.88 -11.55 0.08
C LYS A 147 8.61 -11.96 -0.67
N SER A 148 8.66 -12.97 -1.54
CA SER A 148 7.46 -13.39 -2.27
C SER A 148 6.37 -13.94 -1.34
N ILE A 149 6.73 -14.46 -0.16
CA ILE A 149 5.77 -14.92 0.86
C ILE A 149 4.86 -13.75 1.28
N LEU A 150 5.45 -12.59 1.57
CA LEU A 150 4.72 -11.39 1.97
C LEU A 150 3.94 -10.79 0.79
N GLU A 151 4.53 -10.80 -0.42
CA GLU A 151 3.87 -10.29 -1.62
C GLU A 151 2.62 -11.08 -2.00
N VAL A 152 2.59 -12.40 -1.76
CA VAL A 152 1.40 -13.23 -1.94
C VAL A 152 0.28 -12.81 -0.98
N LEU A 153 0.59 -12.59 0.30
CA LEU A 153 -0.38 -12.12 1.28
C LEU A 153 -0.87 -10.70 0.99
N GLU A 154 0.01 -9.82 0.50
CA GLU A 154 -0.39 -8.48 0.05
C GLU A 154 -1.37 -8.54 -1.12
N LYS A 155 -1.11 -9.41 -2.11
CA LYS A 155 -2.02 -9.63 -3.23
C LYS A 155 -3.36 -10.22 -2.79
N GLU A 156 -3.37 -11.14 -1.82
CA GLU A 156 -4.61 -11.69 -1.21
C GLU A 156 -5.46 -10.55 -0.62
N LEU A 157 -4.83 -9.67 0.16
CA LEU A 157 -5.52 -8.54 0.80
C LEU A 157 -5.98 -7.49 -0.22
N ASP A 158 -5.14 -7.13 -1.18
CA ASP A 158 -5.47 -6.21 -2.26
C ASP A 158 -6.66 -6.72 -3.10
N ASN A 159 -6.80 -8.04 -3.24
CA ASN A 159 -7.88 -8.66 -3.98
C ASN A 159 -9.24 -8.50 -3.28
N GLU A 160 -9.26 -8.60 -1.95
CA GLU A 160 -10.49 -8.76 -1.18
C GLU A 160 -10.95 -7.51 -0.41
N TYR A 161 -10.03 -6.59 -0.11
CA TYR A 161 -10.28 -5.49 0.81
C TYR A 161 -9.98 -4.12 0.20
N ILE A 162 -10.61 -3.08 0.78
CA ILE A 162 -10.33 -1.67 0.48
C ILE A 162 -9.47 -1.08 1.60
N TYR A 163 -8.54 -0.20 1.23
CA TYR A 163 -7.74 0.58 2.17
C TYR A 163 -8.31 1.98 2.40
N ALA A 164 -7.98 2.58 3.53
CA ALA A 164 -8.35 3.96 3.85
C ALA A 164 -7.90 4.94 2.75
N LYS A 165 -6.69 4.80 2.22
CA LYS A 165 -6.13 5.58 1.09
C LYS A 165 -6.92 5.45 -0.21
N ASP A 166 -7.67 4.36 -0.39
CA ASP A 166 -8.49 4.15 -1.58
C ASP A 166 -9.77 4.97 -1.43
N ILE A 167 -10.38 5.00 -0.23
CA ILE A 167 -11.49 5.91 0.08
C ILE A 167 -11.05 7.39 0.02
N GLU A 168 -9.82 7.71 0.45
CA GLU A 168 -9.27 9.06 0.25
C GLU A 168 -9.10 9.44 -1.22
N LEU A 169 -8.79 8.47 -2.09
CA LEU A 169 -8.79 8.72 -3.53
C LEU A 169 -10.21 8.93 -4.05
N LEU A 170 -11.17 8.10 -3.64
CA LEU A 170 -12.58 8.26 -4.01
C LEU A 170 -13.10 9.65 -3.63
N LYS A 171 -12.81 10.12 -2.41
CA LYS A 171 -13.11 11.50 -1.95
C LYS A 171 -12.61 12.53 -2.95
N LYS A 172 -11.33 12.44 -3.34
CA LYS A 172 -10.73 13.40 -4.30
C LYS A 172 -11.39 13.34 -5.68
N ILE A 173 -11.79 12.15 -6.14
CA ILE A 173 -12.47 11.96 -7.42
C ILE A 173 -13.83 12.66 -7.42
N VAL A 174 -14.61 12.51 -6.34
CA VAL A 174 -16.00 13.02 -6.30
C VAL A 174 -16.11 14.47 -5.81
N ILE A 175 -15.06 15.00 -5.16
CA ILE A 175 -15.03 16.40 -4.73
C ILE A 175 -14.65 17.29 -5.91
N ASN A 176 -15.60 18.10 -6.38
CA ASN A 176 -15.35 19.15 -7.36
C ASN A 176 -15.54 20.53 -6.68
N ARG A 177 -14.50 21.37 -6.69
CA ARG A 177 -14.52 22.79 -6.24
C ARG A 177 -15.03 23.09 -4.81
N ASN A 178 -15.04 22.11 -3.91
CA ASN A 178 -15.55 22.20 -2.52
C ASN A 178 -17.04 22.58 -2.38
N GLU A 179 -17.79 22.68 -3.47
CA GLU A 179 -19.23 22.96 -3.43
C GLU A 179 -19.98 21.69 -2.97
N GLY A 180 -20.89 21.84 -2.01
CA GLY A 180 -21.75 20.73 -1.57
C GLY A 180 -21.11 19.75 -0.58
N ILE A 181 -20.04 20.14 0.11
CA ILE A 181 -19.47 19.37 1.22
C ILE A 181 -20.01 19.90 2.56
N LYS A 182 -20.47 19.00 3.42
CA LYS A 182 -20.78 19.30 4.83
C LYS A 182 -19.99 18.38 5.74
N GLU A 183 -19.43 18.93 6.80
CA GLU A 183 -18.74 18.17 7.83
C GLU A 183 -19.51 18.24 9.15
N LYS A 184 -19.64 17.11 9.82
CA LYS A 184 -20.19 17.01 11.18
C LYS A 184 -19.27 16.15 12.02
N TYR A 185 -19.03 16.58 13.27
CA TYR A 185 -18.31 15.79 14.26
C TYR A 185 -19.23 15.50 15.44
N ASP A 186 -19.26 14.24 15.86
CA ASP A 186 -19.95 13.81 17.06
C ASP A 186 -18.93 13.55 18.17
N HIS A 187 -18.93 14.39 19.20
CA HIS A 187 -18.00 14.28 20.33
C HIS A 187 -18.21 13.02 21.18
N LYS A 188 -19.42 12.45 21.21
CA LYS A 188 -19.71 11.25 22.00
C LYS A 188 -19.17 10.01 21.31
N THR A 189 -19.45 9.87 20.01
CA THR A 189 -19.01 8.72 19.22
C THR A 189 -17.60 8.89 18.65
N LYS A 190 -17.06 10.12 18.67
CA LYS A 190 -15.79 10.52 18.05
C LYS A 190 -15.78 10.29 16.54
N ILE A 191 -16.96 10.34 15.91
CA ILE A 191 -17.12 10.12 14.47
C ILE A 191 -17.20 11.46 13.77
N LYS A 192 -16.32 11.65 12.78
CA LYS A 192 -16.42 12.69 11.77
C LYS A 192 -17.14 12.14 10.54
N THR A 193 -18.22 12.79 10.14
CA THR A 193 -18.98 12.49 8.92
C THR A 193 -18.75 13.58 7.88
N LEU A 194 -18.34 13.16 6.69
CA LEU A 194 -18.20 13.99 5.50
C LEU A 194 -19.36 13.68 4.56
N SER A 195 -20.28 14.62 4.38
CA SER A 195 -21.40 14.51 3.43
C SER A 195 -21.06 15.23 2.15
N ILE A 196 -21.04 14.50 1.03
CA ILE A 196 -20.67 14.99 -0.30
C ILE A 196 -21.87 14.88 -1.22
N GLN A 197 -22.29 15.99 -1.81
CA GLN A 197 -23.22 15.96 -2.94
C GLN A 197 -22.47 15.49 -4.18
N MET A 198 -22.94 14.42 -4.82
CA MET A 198 -22.26 13.86 -6.00
C MET A 198 -22.36 14.83 -7.18
N PRO A 199 -21.25 15.11 -7.88
CA PRO A 199 -21.26 16.03 -9.00
C PRO A 199 -21.98 15.40 -10.20
N LYS A 200 -22.62 16.24 -11.02
CA LYS A 200 -23.27 15.78 -12.27
C LYS A 200 -22.29 15.15 -13.24
N GLN A 201 -21.04 15.61 -13.24
CA GLN A 201 -19.96 15.07 -14.06
C GLN A 201 -18.68 14.99 -13.23
N ILE A 202 -18.05 13.81 -13.25
CA ILE A 202 -16.73 13.55 -12.67
C ILE A 202 -15.69 13.66 -13.78
N ASN A 203 -14.65 14.46 -13.57
CA ASN A 203 -13.59 14.70 -14.54
C ASN A 203 -12.21 14.59 -13.87
N TYR A 204 -11.13 14.81 -14.62
CA TYR A 204 -9.75 14.64 -14.15
C TYR A 204 -9.18 15.83 -13.35
N GLN A 205 -9.97 16.85 -12.99
CA GLN A 205 -9.48 18.08 -12.34
C GLN A 205 -8.85 17.84 -10.96
N TYR A 206 -9.16 16.72 -10.30
CA TYR A 206 -8.56 16.33 -9.02
C TYR A 206 -7.09 15.89 -9.14
N ILE A 207 -6.60 15.64 -10.37
CA ILE A 207 -5.21 15.30 -10.61
C ILE A 207 -4.38 16.59 -10.72
N LYS A 208 -3.59 16.87 -9.69
CA LYS A 208 -2.74 18.07 -9.63
C LYS A 208 -1.52 18.01 -10.56
N ALA A 209 -1.02 16.82 -10.86
CA ALA A 209 0.14 16.65 -11.71
C ALA A 209 -0.22 16.93 -13.18
N LYS A 210 0.63 17.66 -13.90
CA LYS A 210 0.39 17.97 -15.31
C LYS A 210 0.67 16.73 -16.17
N LYS A 211 -0.23 16.42 -17.10
CA LYS A 211 -0.01 15.36 -18.11
C LYS A 211 1.34 15.55 -18.82
N GLY A 212 2.06 14.47 -19.04
CA GLY A 212 3.41 14.46 -19.61
C GLY A 212 4.55 14.53 -18.57
N THR A 213 4.29 14.91 -17.32
CA THR A 213 5.34 14.94 -16.30
C THR A 213 5.53 13.60 -15.58
N VAL A 214 6.72 13.40 -15.01
CA VAL A 214 7.06 12.21 -14.22
C VAL A 214 6.10 12.05 -13.03
N GLU A 215 5.70 13.16 -12.42
CA GLU A 215 4.75 13.15 -11.30
C GLU A 215 3.37 12.64 -11.74
N TYR A 216 2.94 12.93 -12.97
CA TYR A 216 1.69 12.38 -13.51
C TYR A 216 1.82 10.88 -13.79
N HIS A 217 2.93 10.43 -14.37
CA HIS A 217 3.19 9.00 -14.56
C HIS A 217 3.21 8.21 -13.23
N GLN A 218 3.86 8.76 -12.20
CA GLN A 218 3.85 8.22 -10.84
C GLN A 218 2.45 8.23 -10.23
N TYR A 219 1.68 9.30 -10.47
CA TYR A 219 0.29 9.40 -10.04
C TYR A 219 -0.55 8.26 -10.65
N LEU A 220 -0.45 8.02 -11.96
CA LEU A 220 -1.18 6.92 -12.62
C LEU A 220 -0.78 5.58 -12.01
N SER A 221 0.53 5.29 -11.96
CA SER A 221 1.09 4.04 -11.42
C SER A 221 0.59 3.75 -10.00
N LYS A 222 0.50 4.77 -9.16
CA LYS A 222 0.05 4.65 -7.76
C LYS A 222 -1.46 4.44 -7.62
N ASN A 223 -2.27 4.99 -8.52
CA ASN A 223 -3.72 5.07 -8.36
C ASN A 223 -4.51 4.07 -9.21
N ILE A 224 -3.97 3.56 -10.31
CA ILE A 224 -4.60 2.45 -11.08
C ILE A 224 -5.01 1.28 -10.16
N PRO A 225 -4.11 0.67 -9.35
CA PRO A 225 -4.50 -0.43 -8.47
C PRO A 225 -5.52 -0.02 -7.40
N ARG A 226 -5.54 1.25 -6.98
CA ARG A 226 -6.53 1.75 -6.01
C ARG A 226 -7.92 1.83 -6.62
N ILE A 227 -8.02 2.33 -7.85
CA ILE A 227 -9.29 2.41 -8.59
C ILE A 227 -9.81 1.00 -8.88
N GLN A 228 -8.94 0.08 -9.30
CA GLN A 228 -9.30 -1.33 -9.49
C GLN A 228 -9.87 -1.96 -8.22
N ARG A 229 -9.23 -1.73 -7.05
CA ARG A 229 -9.76 -2.19 -5.75
C ARG A 229 -11.10 -1.56 -5.41
N LEU A 230 -11.29 -0.26 -5.65
CA LEU A 230 -12.58 0.40 -5.46
C LEU A 230 -13.65 -0.26 -6.33
N ILE A 231 -13.41 -0.42 -7.64
CA ILE A 231 -14.38 -1.04 -8.56
C ILE A 231 -14.81 -2.43 -8.07
N LYS A 232 -13.82 -3.23 -7.67
CA LYS A 232 -14.03 -4.62 -7.24
C LYS A 232 -14.76 -4.72 -5.91
N ASN A 233 -14.32 -3.96 -4.90
CA ASN A 233 -14.68 -4.20 -3.50
C ASN A 233 -15.64 -3.16 -2.90
N LEU A 234 -15.92 -2.03 -3.56
CA LEU A 234 -16.69 -0.92 -2.96
C LEU A 234 -18.08 -1.34 -2.46
N ASN A 235 -18.72 -2.29 -3.13
CA ASN A 235 -20.03 -2.83 -2.74
C ASN A 235 -20.02 -3.44 -1.32
N LYS A 236 -18.89 -3.97 -0.85
CA LYS A 236 -18.74 -4.52 0.52
C LYS A 236 -18.73 -3.43 1.60
N TYR A 237 -18.47 -2.18 1.22
CA TYR A 237 -18.22 -1.06 2.13
C TYR A 237 -19.25 0.06 2.03
N ILE A 238 -20.08 0.03 1.00
CA ILE A 238 -21.12 1.03 0.76
C ILE A 238 -22.47 0.48 1.19
N ASN A 239 -23.17 1.22 2.05
CA ASN A 239 -24.53 0.89 2.49
C ASN A 239 -25.47 1.99 2.03
N VAL A 240 -26.70 1.62 1.67
CA VAL A 240 -27.77 2.59 1.42
C VAL A 240 -28.22 3.15 2.77
N ASP A 241 -28.47 4.45 2.83
CA ASP A 241 -29.08 5.09 4.00
C ASP A 241 -30.51 4.56 4.21
N GLU A 242 -30.87 4.25 5.46
CA GLU A 242 -32.16 3.66 5.81
C GLU A 242 -33.33 4.61 5.49
N ASP A 243 -33.11 5.93 5.59
CA ASP A 243 -34.14 6.96 5.44
C ASP A 243 -34.17 7.54 4.02
N GLU A 244 -33.02 7.59 3.33
CA GLU A 244 -32.90 8.19 2.00
C GLU A 244 -32.19 7.25 1.01
N LYS A 245 -32.98 6.53 0.19
CA LYS A 245 -32.47 5.54 -0.79
C LYS A 245 -31.40 6.06 -1.78
N THR A 246 -31.28 7.37 -1.95
CA THR A 246 -30.27 8.01 -2.83
C THR A 246 -29.02 8.50 -2.10
N THR A 247 -28.99 8.33 -0.78
CA THR A 247 -27.84 8.62 0.08
C THR A 247 -27.16 7.31 0.42
N PHE A 248 -25.83 7.28 0.27
CA PHE A 248 -25.01 6.12 0.55
C PHE A 248 -24.00 6.47 1.64
N LYS A 249 -23.66 5.48 2.47
CA LYS A 249 -22.75 5.60 3.61
C LYS A 249 -21.57 4.66 3.46
N ILE A 250 -20.36 5.19 3.68
CA ILE A 250 -19.12 4.41 3.81
C ILE A 250 -18.53 4.67 5.18
N ASN A 251 -18.34 3.60 5.96
CA ASN A 251 -17.55 3.69 7.19
C ASN A 251 -16.07 3.42 6.87
N GLN A 252 -15.29 4.49 6.71
CA GLN A 252 -13.87 4.41 6.38
C GLN A 252 -13.09 3.69 7.49
N SER A 253 -13.50 3.78 8.75
CA SER A 253 -12.83 3.09 9.86
C SER A 253 -12.93 1.56 9.78
N LYS A 254 -13.86 1.01 8.97
CA LYS A 254 -13.94 -0.44 8.69
C LYS A 254 -12.98 -0.89 7.57
N THR A 255 -12.36 0.04 6.83
CA THR A 255 -11.35 -0.29 5.81
C THR A 255 -10.01 -0.67 6.43
N LEU A 256 -9.17 -1.35 5.66
CA LEU A 256 -7.79 -1.62 6.07
C LEU A 256 -7.03 -0.30 6.17
N GLN A 257 -6.29 -0.11 7.27
CA GLN A 257 -5.50 1.11 7.45
C GLN A 257 -4.29 1.12 6.50
N ASP A 258 -3.80 2.31 6.16
CA ASP A 258 -2.71 2.44 5.19
C ASP A 258 -1.38 1.89 5.68
N SER A 259 -1.20 1.90 7.00
CA SER A 259 0.00 1.48 7.70
C SER A 259 -0.12 0.07 8.27
N ILE A 260 -1.03 -0.77 7.76
CA ILE A 260 -1.07 -2.16 8.24
C ILE A 260 0.27 -2.83 7.95
N ASN A 261 0.79 -3.50 8.96
CA ASN A 261 1.87 -4.44 8.84
C ASN A 261 1.28 -5.81 8.54
N ILE A 262 1.99 -6.61 7.75
CA ILE A 262 1.63 -8.00 7.45
C ILE A 262 2.78 -8.84 7.95
N ALA A 263 2.48 -9.83 8.77
CA ALA A 263 3.46 -10.79 9.24
C ALA A 263 2.92 -12.22 9.12
N VAL A 264 3.84 -13.15 8.90
CA VAL A 264 3.57 -14.59 8.88
C VAL A 264 4.71 -15.32 9.58
N ALA A 265 4.38 -16.21 10.52
CA ALA A 265 5.34 -17.13 11.09
C ALA A 265 5.16 -18.54 10.54
N ILE A 266 6.26 -19.23 10.32
CA ILE A 266 6.30 -20.66 10.04
C ILE A 266 6.81 -21.35 11.30
N TYR A 267 5.99 -22.22 11.88
CA TYR A 267 6.34 -23.00 13.06
C TYR A 267 5.64 -24.35 13.02
N ASP A 268 6.37 -25.43 13.31
CA ASP A 268 5.87 -26.81 13.27
C ASP A 268 5.13 -27.15 11.95
N ASN A 269 5.72 -26.73 10.82
CA ASN A 269 5.16 -26.86 9.46
C ASN A 269 3.78 -26.20 9.27
N LYS A 270 3.38 -25.27 10.15
CA LYS A 270 2.14 -24.50 10.04
C LYS A 270 2.45 -23.02 9.83
N GLU A 271 1.56 -22.35 9.11
CA GLU A 271 1.61 -20.91 8.87
C GLU A 271 0.71 -20.16 9.85
N PHE A 272 1.25 -19.09 10.43
CA PHE A 272 0.55 -18.19 11.32
C PHE A 272 0.58 -16.78 10.80
N LYS A 273 -0.51 -16.34 10.16
CA LYS A 273 -0.58 -15.02 9.52
C LYS A 273 -1.46 -14.04 10.31
N ALA A 274 -0.98 -12.80 10.42
CA ALA A 274 -1.71 -11.71 11.05
C ALA A 274 -1.44 -10.39 10.33
N ILE A 275 -2.40 -9.46 10.43
CA ILE A 275 -2.20 -8.06 10.06
C ILE A 275 -2.30 -7.17 11.29
N SER A 276 -1.59 -6.04 11.28
CA SER A 276 -1.75 -5.05 12.34
C SER A 276 -3.07 -4.29 12.22
N GLY A 277 -3.52 -3.72 13.34
CA GLY A 277 -4.78 -2.98 13.43
C GLY A 277 -5.94 -3.81 13.98
N SER A 278 -7.08 -3.16 14.23
CA SER A 278 -8.25 -3.77 14.86
C SER A 278 -9.19 -4.47 13.87
N ASN A 279 -8.86 -4.49 12.58
CA ASN A 279 -9.68 -5.12 11.57
C ASN A 279 -9.56 -6.65 11.67
N ASP A 280 -10.71 -7.31 11.75
CA ASP A 280 -10.82 -8.76 11.72
C ASP A 280 -10.86 -9.24 10.28
N ILE A 281 -9.78 -9.92 9.85
CA ILE A 281 -9.65 -10.46 8.50
C ILE A 281 -9.83 -11.97 8.54
N LYS A 282 -10.61 -12.49 7.59
CA LYS A 282 -10.88 -13.93 7.50
C LYS A 282 -9.56 -14.66 7.27
N ASN A 283 -9.33 -15.75 8.02
CA ASN A 283 -8.10 -16.56 7.97
C ASN A 283 -6.83 -15.87 8.49
N TYR A 284 -6.95 -14.75 9.22
CA TYR A 284 -5.84 -14.11 9.92
C TYR A 284 -6.10 -14.10 11.43
N TYR A 285 -5.04 -14.24 12.21
CA TYR A 285 -5.14 -14.21 13.66
C TYR A 285 -5.45 -12.81 14.20
N LYS A 286 -6.25 -12.80 15.27
CA LYS A 286 -6.77 -11.60 15.93
C LYS A 286 -6.02 -11.36 17.23
N ALA A 287 -6.12 -10.14 17.75
CA ALA A 287 -5.62 -9.89 19.09
C ALA A 287 -6.50 -10.64 20.10
N PRO A 288 -5.91 -11.31 21.11
CA PRO A 288 -6.69 -11.88 22.20
C PRO A 288 -7.41 -10.77 22.97
N SER A 289 -8.48 -11.14 23.68
CA SER A 289 -9.09 -10.22 24.65
C SER A 289 -8.08 -9.87 25.75
N LYS A 290 -8.25 -8.71 26.40
CA LYS A 290 -7.33 -8.25 27.44
C LYS A 290 -7.10 -9.28 28.55
N GLU A 291 -8.13 -10.06 28.89
CA GLU A 291 -8.09 -11.11 29.91
C GLU A 291 -7.32 -12.36 29.48
N LYS A 292 -7.19 -12.61 28.17
CA LYS A 292 -6.51 -13.77 27.60
C LYS A 292 -5.09 -13.46 27.11
N ALA A 293 -4.72 -12.19 27.05
CA ALA A 293 -3.40 -11.77 26.57
C ALA A 293 -2.33 -12.11 27.61
N VAL A 294 -1.34 -12.92 27.22
CA VAL A 294 -0.24 -13.34 28.09
C VAL A 294 0.94 -12.39 27.96
N PHE A 295 1.24 -11.93 26.74
CA PHE A 295 2.39 -11.10 26.47
C PHE A 295 2.06 -9.61 26.53
N LYS A 296 2.80 -8.87 27.35
CA LYS A 296 2.59 -7.43 27.52
C LYS A 296 3.10 -6.67 26.30
N SER A 297 2.25 -5.80 25.76
CA SER A 297 2.63 -4.78 24.77
C SER A 297 2.84 -3.44 25.45
N ASN A 298 3.60 -2.56 24.80
CA ASN A 298 3.94 -1.23 25.28
C ASN A 298 3.52 -0.18 24.26
N LYS A 299 3.50 1.08 24.72
CA LYS A 299 3.29 2.22 23.83
C LYS A 299 4.54 2.46 22.99
N VAL A 300 4.34 2.63 21.68
CA VAL A 300 5.40 3.01 20.74
C VAL A 300 4.88 4.05 19.77
N ASN A 301 5.68 5.09 19.52
CA ASN A 301 5.36 6.11 18.52
C ASN A 301 5.91 5.75 17.13
N LYS A 302 5.67 6.62 16.15
CA LYS A 302 6.14 6.37 14.77
C LYS A 302 7.66 6.38 14.61
N LEU A 303 8.38 7.04 15.52
CA LEU A 303 9.84 7.09 15.54
C LEU A 303 10.48 5.89 16.24
N GLY A 304 9.66 5.04 16.88
CA GLY A 304 10.14 3.85 17.59
C GLY A 304 10.44 4.13 19.05
N GLU A 305 10.09 5.31 19.56
CA GLU A 305 10.29 5.63 20.97
C GLU A 305 9.29 4.85 21.83
N LEU A 306 9.84 4.10 22.79
CA LEU A 306 9.10 3.26 23.72
C LEU A 306 8.55 4.10 24.89
N GLY A 307 7.38 3.72 25.39
CA GLY A 307 6.71 4.40 26.51
C GLY A 307 5.88 5.61 26.10
N ILE A 308 5.85 5.97 24.81
CA ILE A 308 5.05 7.07 24.26
C ILE A 308 4.26 6.59 23.04
N GLY A 309 3.10 7.21 22.77
CA GLY A 309 2.27 6.90 21.61
C GLY A 309 1.13 5.93 21.89
N TYR A 310 0.94 4.95 21.01
CA TYR A 310 -0.17 4.00 21.06
C TYR A 310 0.31 2.63 21.51
N ASP A 311 -0.49 1.97 22.35
CA ASP A 311 -0.26 0.57 22.74
C ASP A 311 -0.37 -0.33 21.51
N ARG A 312 0.65 -1.17 21.33
CA ARG A 312 0.84 -2.07 20.18
C ARG A 312 0.15 -3.43 20.37
N VAL A 313 -0.93 -3.46 21.14
CA VAL A 313 -1.76 -4.66 21.40
C VAL A 313 -2.27 -5.32 20.12
N ASN A 314 -2.49 -4.52 19.06
CA ASN A 314 -3.01 -4.98 17.78
C ASN A 314 -1.93 -5.17 16.71
N ASP A 315 -0.64 -5.17 17.06
CA ASP A 315 0.43 -5.43 16.09
C ASP A 315 0.44 -6.92 15.69
N SER A 316 0.73 -7.19 14.42
CA SER A 316 0.67 -8.53 13.81
C SER A 316 1.53 -9.56 14.55
N GLU A 317 2.73 -9.17 14.97
CA GLU A 317 3.69 -10.01 15.67
C GLU A 317 3.11 -10.47 16.99
N LYS A 318 2.52 -9.56 17.78
CA LYS A 318 1.88 -9.92 19.04
C LYS A 318 0.75 -10.93 18.84
N LYS A 319 -0.12 -10.71 17.85
CA LYS A 319 -1.22 -11.64 17.55
C LYS A 319 -0.71 -13.05 17.23
N ILE A 320 0.38 -13.16 16.48
CA ILE A 320 1.00 -14.44 16.10
C ILE A 320 1.57 -15.14 17.34
N PHE A 321 2.36 -14.46 18.16
CA PHE A 321 2.99 -15.09 19.33
C PHE A 321 1.97 -15.51 20.41
N GLU A 322 0.92 -14.71 20.64
CA GLU A 322 -0.19 -15.08 21.54
C GLU A 322 -0.90 -16.35 21.04
N GLU A 323 -1.13 -16.47 19.74
CA GLU A 323 -1.80 -17.63 19.17
C GLU A 323 -0.93 -18.90 19.23
N ILE A 324 0.37 -18.78 18.92
CA ILE A 324 1.30 -19.92 19.02
C ILE A 324 1.38 -20.37 20.48
N HIS A 325 1.49 -19.45 21.44
CA HIS A 325 1.46 -19.76 22.86
C HIS A 325 0.17 -20.51 23.25
N ARG A 326 -0.99 -19.99 22.84
CA ARG A 326 -2.29 -20.64 23.09
C ARG A 326 -2.33 -22.08 22.57
N GLN A 327 -1.86 -22.32 21.36
CA GLN A 327 -1.84 -23.67 20.78
C GLN A 327 -0.81 -24.60 21.44
N ILE A 328 0.28 -24.08 22.01
CA ILE A 328 1.21 -24.87 22.82
C ILE A 328 0.56 -25.29 24.13
N GLU A 329 -0.11 -24.37 24.84
CA GLU A 329 -0.83 -24.67 26.09
C GLU A 329 -1.95 -25.70 25.88
N GLU A 330 -2.63 -25.63 24.73
CA GLU A 330 -3.64 -26.60 24.31
C GLU A 330 -3.05 -27.93 23.81
N LYS A 331 -1.72 -28.08 23.82
CA LYS A 331 -0.97 -29.26 23.33
C LYS A 331 -1.21 -29.57 21.85
N ALA A 332 -1.66 -28.57 21.08
CA ALA A 332 -1.83 -28.66 19.63
C ALA A 332 -0.54 -28.37 18.84
N LEU A 333 0.46 -27.80 19.52
CA LEU A 333 1.81 -27.56 19.03
C LEU A 333 2.85 -28.05 20.04
N LYS A 334 4.02 -28.42 19.53
CA LYS A 334 5.18 -28.73 20.37
C LYS A 334 5.73 -27.45 21.01
N ASN A 335 6.32 -27.59 22.19
CA ASN A 335 7.06 -26.51 22.86
C ASN A 335 8.57 -26.62 22.56
N GLU A 336 8.94 -26.83 21.30
CA GLU A 336 10.32 -26.98 20.84
C GLU A 336 10.41 -26.82 19.32
N GLY A 337 11.57 -26.39 18.82
CA GLY A 337 11.85 -26.37 17.38
C GLY A 337 12.32 -25.01 16.89
N ASN A 338 12.07 -24.72 15.61
CA ASN A 338 12.46 -23.46 14.97
C ASN A 338 11.22 -22.70 14.49
N LEU A 339 11.13 -21.42 14.84
CA LEU A 339 10.08 -20.49 14.42
C LEU A 339 10.73 -19.40 13.57
N ILE A 340 10.25 -19.22 12.34
CA ILE A 340 10.69 -18.14 11.45
C ILE A 340 9.54 -17.18 11.23
N LEU A 341 9.70 -15.93 11.66
CA LEU A 341 8.76 -14.84 11.45
C LEU A 341 9.20 -13.99 10.26
N TYR A 342 8.38 -13.90 9.23
CA TYR A 342 8.51 -12.95 8.14
C TYR A 342 7.59 -11.76 8.39
N SER A 343 8.14 -10.54 8.38
CA SER A 343 7.36 -9.32 8.59
C SER A 343 7.66 -8.29 7.51
N LYS A 344 6.65 -7.57 7.03
CA LYS A 344 6.87 -6.51 6.03
C LYS A 344 7.76 -5.40 6.61
N TRP A 345 7.50 -5.01 7.84
CA TRP A 345 8.29 -4.05 8.58
C TRP A 345 9.09 -4.75 9.67
N GLU A 346 10.26 -4.22 9.97
CA GLU A 346 10.98 -4.60 11.17
C GLU A 346 10.06 -4.44 12.40
N PRO A 347 9.97 -5.46 13.28
CA PRO A 347 9.17 -5.36 14.48
C PRO A 347 9.52 -4.11 15.28
N CYS A 348 8.49 -3.40 15.77
CA CYS A 348 8.74 -2.26 16.64
C CYS A 348 9.31 -2.71 17.99
N PRO A 349 9.89 -1.81 18.81
CA PRO A 349 10.41 -2.17 20.12
C PRO A 349 9.42 -2.92 21.03
N SER A 350 8.14 -2.57 21.01
CA SER A 350 7.11 -3.33 21.75
C SER A 350 6.95 -4.76 21.23
N CYS A 351 7.10 -5.00 19.93
CA CYS A 351 6.99 -6.34 19.36
C CYS A 351 8.23 -7.18 19.71
N TYR A 352 9.43 -6.61 19.68
CA TYR A 352 10.63 -7.29 20.19
C TYR A 352 10.50 -7.64 21.67
N PHE A 353 9.87 -6.79 22.48
CA PHE A 353 9.60 -7.12 23.87
C PHE A 353 8.63 -8.30 24.02
N VAL A 354 7.59 -8.39 23.18
CA VAL A 354 6.70 -9.57 23.14
C VAL A 354 7.48 -10.83 22.78
N ILE A 355 8.35 -10.76 21.76
CA ILE A 355 9.21 -11.87 21.35
C ILE A 355 10.14 -12.30 22.50
N SER A 356 10.68 -11.35 23.26
CA SER A 356 11.53 -11.64 24.41
C SER A 356 10.78 -12.36 25.53
N GLN A 357 9.51 -12.00 25.78
CA GLN A 357 8.68 -12.68 26.76
C GLN A 357 8.36 -14.10 26.29
N PHE A 358 7.98 -14.27 25.01
CA PHE A 358 7.73 -15.58 24.42
C PHE A 358 8.96 -16.49 24.52
N SER A 359 10.16 -15.97 24.22
CA SER A 359 11.41 -16.73 24.30
C SER A 359 11.73 -17.21 25.73
N LYS A 360 11.33 -16.44 26.75
CA LYS A 360 11.49 -16.82 28.16
C LYS A 360 10.49 -17.91 28.58
N VAL A 361 9.27 -17.85 28.07
CA VAL A 361 8.22 -18.86 28.35
C VAL A 361 8.51 -20.17 27.59
N HIS A 362 9.05 -20.07 26.38
CA HIS A 362 9.31 -21.20 25.49
C HIS A 362 10.80 -21.30 25.09
N PRO A 363 11.71 -21.64 26.03
CA PRO A 363 13.17 -21.57 25.81
C PRO A 363 13.70 -22.58 24.76
N ASN A 364 12.94 -23.63 24.46
CA ASN A 364 13.32 -24.65 23.49
C ASN A 364 12.92 -24.28 22.05
N ILE A 365 12.29 -23.13 21.84
CA ILE A 365 11.93 -22.61 20.51
C ILE A 365 12.98 -21.59 20.07
N LYS A 366 13.70 -21.90 18.99
CA LYS A 366 14.65 -20.98 18.35
C LYS A 366 13.90 -20.04 17.41
N ILE A 367 13.97 -18.75 17.68
CA ILE A 367 13.25 -17.72 16.92
C ILE A 367 14.18 -17.03 15.94
N GLN A 368 13.74 -16.89 14.69
CA GLN A 368 14.35 -16.02 13.70
C GLN A 368 13.32 -15.01 13.19
N VAL A 369 13.70 -13.73 13.14
CA VAL A 369 12.88 -12.63 12.62
C VAL A 369 13.51 -12.16 11.31
N LYS A 370 12.73 -12.13 10.25
CA LYS A 370 13.14 -11.63 8.94
C LYS A 370 12.21 -10.53 8.48
N TYR A 371 12.75 -9.37 8.09
CA TYR A 371 11.93 -8.23 7.67
C TYR A 371 12.33 -7.60 6.33
N SER A 372 11.36 -6.98 5.63
CA SER A 372 11.60 -6.33 4.32
C SER A 372 12.09 -4.89 4.42
N LYS A 373 11.62 -4.12 5.41
CA LYS A 373 11.88 -2.69 5.55
C LYS A 373 12.21 -2.37 6.99
N LYS A 374 13.11 -1.42 7.22
CA LYS A 374 13.43 -1.01 8.60
C LYS A 374 12.29 -0.21 9.20
N TYR A 375 12.17 -0.28 10.52
CA TYR A 375 11.14 0.47 11.23
C TYR A 375 11.40 1.98 11.07
N GLY A 376 10.42 2.73 10.54
CA GLY A 376 10.50 4.18 10.39
C GLY A 376 10.99 4.70 9.04
N GLU A 377 11.37 3.82 8.10
CA GLU A 377 11.52 4.15 6.67
C GLU A 377 10.16 4.38 6.00
#